data_AF-A0A656GJP5-F1
#
_entry.id   AF-A0A656GJP5-F1
#
_cell.length_a   1.000
_cell.length_b   1.000
_cell.length_c   1.000
_cell.angle_alpha   90.00
_cell.angle_beta   90.00
_cell.angle_gamma   90.00
#
_symmetry.space_group_name_H-M   'P 1'
#
loop_
_entity.id
_entity.type
_entity.pdbx_description
1 polymer ?
#
loop_
_entity_poly.entity_id
_entity_poly.type
_entity_poly.pdbx_seq_one_letter_code
_entity_poly.pdbx_strand_id
1 'polypeptide(L)'
;MRIHVSFIDRVGITQEVLAILGGRNLNLDAVEMVPPNVYIDAPTLSHQMLEELKDALFRVRGVEAITVVDILPGQRRHLQLDALLAAMTDPVLALDS
;
A
#
# COMPACT_ATOMS: atom_id res chain seq x y z
N MET A 1 -3.79 5.83 8.04
CA MET A 1 -2.44 5.26 8.24
C MET A 1 -2.10 4.43 7.02
N ARG A 2 -0.84 4.45 6.56
CA ARG A 2 -0.40 3.62 5.44
C ARG A 2 0.47 2.49 5.94
N ILE A 3 0.22 1.29 5.43
CA ILE A 3 0.95 0.09 5.81
C ILE A 3 1.50 -0.61 4.58
N HIS A 4 2.63 -1.26 4.78
CA HIS A 4 3.31 -2.12 3.82
C HIS A 4 3.37 -3.52 4.42
N VAL A 5 2.84 -4.50 3.68
CA VAL A 5 2.90 -5.93 3.99
C VAL A 5 3.76 -6.61 2.94
N SER A 6 4.84 -7.23 3.38
CA SER A 6 5.72 -8.06 2.55
C SER A 6 5.41 -9.53 2.80
N PHE A 7 5.53 -10.34 1.75
CA PHE A 7 5.31 -11.78 1.84
C PHE A 7 6.19 -12.53 0.86
N ILE A 8 6.30 -13.85 1.02
CA ILE A 8 6.84 -14.73 0.00
C ILE A 8 5.80 -14.93 -1.10
N ASP A 9 6.24 -14.89 -2.35
CA ASP A 9 5.35 -15.07 -3.49
C ASP A 9 4.82 -16.50 -3.52
N ARG A 10 3.51 -16.64 -3.30
CA ARG A 10 2.78 -17.89 -3.45
C ARG A 10 1.38 -17.62 -3.95
N VAL A 11 0.84 -18.57 -4.70
CA VAL A 11 -0.55 -18.49 -5.16
C VAL A 11 -1.49 -18.34 -3.97
N GLY A 12 -2.39 -17.35 -4.04
CA GLY A 12 -3.44 -17.10 -3.06
C GLY A 12 -3.08 -16.15 -1.91
N ILE A 13 -1.79 -15.83 -1.68
CA ILE A 13 -1.42 -15.03 -0.50
C ILE A 13 -2.02 -13.63 -0.48
N THR A 14 -2.06 -12.97 -1.64
CA THR A 14 -2.69 -11.65 -1.78
C THR A 14 -4.17 -11.71 -1.40
N GLN A 15 -4.88 -12.76 -1.82
CA GLN A 15 -6.29 -12.92 -1.51
C GLN A 15 -6.50 -13.16 -0.01
N GLU A 16 -5.66 -13.97 0.62
CA GLU A 16 -5.71 -14.22 2.07
C GLU A 16 -5.47 -12.94 2.89
N VAL A 17 -4.47 -12.14 2.50
CA VAL A 17 -4.18 -10.85 3.14
C VAL A 17 -5.35 -9.88 2.97
N LEU A 18 -5.88 -9.72 1.75
CA LEU A 18 -7.02 -8.85 1.49
C LEU A 18 -8.29 -9.30 2.21
N ALA A 19 -8.53 -10.60 2.34
CA ALA A 19 -9.67 -11.13 3.07
C ALA A 19 -9.63 -10.77 4.56
N ILE A 20 -8.43 -10.79 5.19
CA ILE A 20 -8.27 -10.37 6.60
C ILE A 20 -8.56 -8.87 6.75
N LEU A 21 -8.11 -8.05 5.81
CA LEU A 21 -8.37 -6.61 5.82
C LEU A 21 -9.86 -6.31 5.65
N GLY A 22 -10.52 -6.96 4.69
CA GLY A 22 -11.96 -6.80 4.44
C GLY A 22 -12.84 -7.33 5.57
N GLY A 23 -12.46 -8.45 6.20
CA GLY A 23 -13.21 -9.08 7.30
C GLY A 23 -13.27 -8.23 8.58
N ARG A 24 -12.38 -7.25 8.73
CA ARG A 24 -12.37 -6.28 9.85
C ARG A 24 -13.14 -4.99 9.54
N ASN A 25 -13.81 -4.90 8.38
CA ASN A 25 -14.57 -3.74 7.93
C ASN A 25 -13.75 -2.43 7.93
N LEU A 26 -12.45 -2.56 7.62
CA LEU A 26 -11.54 -1.41 7.51
C LEU A 26 -11.87 -0.63 6.23
N ASN A 27 -11.96 0.70 6.36
CA ASN A 27 -12.04 1.56 5.18
C ASN A 27 -10.65 1.68 4.55
N LEU A 28 -10.52 1.25 3.30
CA LEU A 28 -9.29 1.29 2.53
C LEU A 28 -9.46 2.32 1.41
N ASP A 29 -8.68 3.40 1.46
CA ASP A 29 -8.72 4.45 0.43
C ASP A 29 -7.93 4.01 -0.82
N ALA A 30 -6.88 3.22 -0.63
CA ALA A 30 -6.05 2.70 -1.71
C ALA A 30 -5.40 1.36 -1.34
N VAL A 31 -5.24 0.50 -2.35
CA VAL A 31 -4.47 -0.75 -2.27
C VAL A 31 -3.60 -0.84 -3.52
N GLU A 32 -2.28 -0.91 -3.33
CA GLU A 32 -1.32 -1.06 -4.41
C GLU A 32 -0.60 -2.41 -4.30
N MET A 33 -0.67 -3.19 -5.38
CA MET A 33 0.02 -4.47 -5.51
C MET A 33 1.34 -4.27 -6.25
N VAL A 34 2.45 -4.56 -5.57
CA VAL A 34 3.79 -4.62 -6.17
C VAL A 34 4.44 -5.92 -5.71
N PRO A 35 4.12 -7.06 -6.35
CA PRO A 35 4.56 -8.36 -5.88
C PRO A 35 6.08 -8.41 -5.60
N PRO A 36 6.49 -8.93 -4.44
CA PRO A 36 5.69 -9.66 -3.46
C PRO A 36 5.18 -8.80 -2.28
N ASN A 37 4.81 -7.54 -2.56
CA ASN A 37 4.41 -6.56 -1.56
C ASN A 37 3.00 -6.03 -1.82
N VAL A 38 2.29 -5.70 -0.75
CA VAL A 38 1.02 -4.96 -0.75
C VAL A 38 1.23 -3.68 0.04
N TYR A 39 0.76 -2.55 -0.50
CA TYR A 39 0.71 -1.27 0.19
C TYR A 39 -0.75 -0.82 0.31
N ILE A 40 -1.15 -0.38 1.49
CA ILE A 40 -2.54 -0.04 1.80
C ILE A 40 -2.58 1.34 2.46
N ASP A 41 -3.48 2.20 2.00
CA ASP A 41 -3.90 3.39 2.75
C ASP A 41 -5.23 3.10 3.45
N ALA A 42 -5.20 3.10 4.78
CA ALA A 42 -6.35 2.89 5.64
C ALA A 42 -6.45 4.07 6.63
N PRO A 43 -7.12 5.18 6.26
CA PRO A 43 -7.12 6.41 7.07
C PRO A 43 -7.69 6.19 8.48
N THR A 44 -8.66 5.29 8.63
CA THR A 44 -9.34 4.99 9.89
C THR A 44 -8.60 3.98 10.78
N LEU A 45 -7.46 3.46 10.34
CA LEU A 45 -6.68 2.49 11.10
C LEU A 45 -5.95 3.17 12.26
N SER A 46 -6.29 2.79 13.50
CA SER A 46 -5.62 3.22 14.73
C SER A 46 -4.42 2.32 15.07
N HIS A 47 -3.55 2.77 15.97
CA HIS A 47 -2.42 1.95 16.44
C HIS A 47 -2.86 0.63 17.09
N GLN A 48 -3.91 0.65 17.91
CA GLN A 48 -4.42 -0.57 18.53
C GLN A 48 -4.93 -1.57 17.48
N MET A 49 -5.69 -1.09 16.49
CA MET A 49 -6.18 -1.92 15.39
C MET A 49 -5.04 -2.45 14.52
N LEU A 50 -3.97 -1.69 14.35
CA LEU A 50 -2.77 -2.14 13.64
C LEU A 50 -2.11 -3.33 14.35
N GLU A 51 -1.93 -3.29 15.67
CA GLU A 51 -1.31 -4.40 16.40
C GLU A 51 -2.17 -5.68 16.30
N GLU A 52 -3.49 -5.56 16.45
CA GLU A 52 -4.39 -6.71 16.23
C GLU A 52 -4.37 -7.22 14.78
N LEU A 53 -4.24 -6.32 13.81
CA LEU A 53 -4.13 -6.67 12.40
C LEU A 53 -2.80 -7.40 12.13
N LYS A 54 -1.69 -6.95 12.72
CA LYS A 54 -0.39 -7.62 12.64
C LYS A 54 -0.49 -9.04 13.16
N ASP A 55 -1.08 -9.24 14.34
CA ASP A 55 -1.27 -10.57 14.93
C ASP A 55 -2.09 -11.50 14.03
N ALA A 56 -3.08 -10.97 13.32
CA ALA A 56 -3.88 -11.74 12.37
C ALA A 56 -3.10 -12.06 11.09
N LEU A 57 -2.40 -11.07 10.52
CA LEU A 57 -1.64 -11.23 9.27
C LEU A 57 -0.42 -12.14 9.45
N PHE A 58 0.28 -12.10 10.59
CA PHE A 58 1.40 -13.00 10.86
C PHE A 58 0.99 -14.48 10.99
N ARG A 59 -0.30 -14.78 11.17
CA ARG A 59 -0.82 -16.16 11.10
C ARG A 59 -0.94 -16.66 9.66
N VAL A 60 -0.96 -15.75 8.66
CA VAL A 60 -0.93 -16.13 7.26
C VAL A 60 0.46 -16.62 6.92
N ARG A 61 0.56 -17.89 6.53
CA ARG A 61 1.83 -18.47 6.10
C ARG A 61 2.37 -17.69 4.91
N GLY A 62 3.58 -17.16 5.09
CA GLY A 62 4.31 -16.44 4.07
C GLY A 62 4.34 -14.92 4.25
N VAL A 63 3.60 -14.34 5.21
CA VAL A 63 3.80 -12.93 5.57
C VAL A 63 5.15 -12.78 6.30
N GLU A 64 5.99 -11.86 5.82
CA GLU A 64 7.36 -11.67 6.34
C GLU A 64 7.44 -10.46 7.28
N ALA A 65 6.90 -9.32 6.87
CA ALA A 65 6.93 -8.10 7.66
C ALA A 65 5.75 -7.17 7.37
N ILE A 66 5.37 -6.40 8.40
CA ILE A 66 4.32 -5.38 8.34
C ILE A 66 4.89 -4.09 8.92
N THR A 67 4.95 -3.04 8.11
CA THR A 67 5.57 -1.76 8.46
C THR A 67 4.62 -0.61 8.16
N VAL A 68 4.70 0.47 8.95
CA VAL A 68 4.03 1.73 8.63
C VAL A 68 4.93 2.49 7.66
N VAL A 69 4.33 3.08 6.63
CA VAL A 69 5.05 3.87 5.63
C VAL A 69 4.43 5.26 5.51
N ASP A 70 5.22 6.25 5.11
CA ASP A 70 4.72 7.61 4.98
C ASP A 70 3.92 7.82 3.69
N ILE A 71 4.33 7.15 2.61
CA ILE A 71 3.81 7.36 1.25
C ILE A 71 3.68 6.04 0.50
N LEU A 72 2.62 5.91 -0.31
CA LEU A 72 2.44 4.76 -1.20
C LEU A 72 3.37 4.84 -2.43
N PRO A 73 3.70 3.71 -3.09
CA PRO A 73 4.53 3.70 -4.29
C PRO A 73 3.99 4.58 -5.44
N GLY A 74 2.69 4.56 -5.69
CA GLY A 74 2.03 5.37 -6.71
C GLY A 74 2.14 6.86 -6.42
N GLN A 75 1.89 7.26 -5.17
CA GLN A 75 2.09 8.64 -4.71
C GLN A 75 3.55 9.09 -4.85
N ARG A 76 4.50 8.22 -4.48
CA ARG A 76 5.94 8.51 -4.65
C ARG A 76 6.29 8.75 -6.12
N ARG A 77 5.78 7.91 -7.02
CA ARG A 77 6.00 8.05 -8.46
C ARG A 77 5.42 9.36 -9.00
N HIS A 78 4.24 9.75 -8.54
CA HIS A 78 3.62 11.03 -8.90
C HIS A 78 4.49 12.20 -8.48
N LEU A 79 4.92 12.26 -7.21
CA LEU A 79 5.80 13.32 -6.71
C LEU A 79 7.14 13.39 -7.46
N GLN A 80 7.69 12.23 -7.84
CA GLN A 80 8.91 12.17 -8.64
C GLN A 80 8.68 12.78 -10.04
N LEU A 81 7.56 12.48 -10.68
CA LEU A 81 7.21 13.06 -11.98
C LEU A 81 6.97 14.56 -11.88
N ASP A 82 6.24 15.02 -10.87
CA ASP A 82 6.01 16.45 -10.62
C ASP A 82 7.33 17.20 -10.44
N ALA A 83 8.26 16.63 -9.66
CA ALA A 83 9.57 17.22 -9.43
C ALA A 83 10.41 17.32 -10.72
N LEU A 84 10.32 16.31 -11.59
CA LEU A 84 10.97 16.32 -12.90
C LEU A 84 10.38 17.40 -13.80
N LEU A 85 9.04 17.48 -13.90
CA LEU A 85 8.35 18.47 -14.73
C LEU A 85 8.62 19.90 -14.24
N ALA A 86 8.62 20.12 -12.92
CA ALA A 86 8.92 21.42 -12.33
C ALA A 86 10.37 21.88 -12.55
N ALA A 87 11.30 20.95 -12.79
CA ALA A 87 12.70 21.24 -13.08
C ALA A 87 12.96 21.52 -14.58
N MET A 88 11.98 21.30 -15.46
CA MET A 88 12.13 21.56 -16.89
C MET A 88 12.05 23.05 -17.20
N THR A 89 12.99 23.54 -18.01
CA THR A 89 13.04 24.95 -18.44
C THR A 89 12.01 25.26 -19.52
N ASP A 90 11.76 24.28 -20.40
CA ASP A 90 10.81 24.41 -21.50
C ASP A 90 9.40 24.02 -21.03
N PRO A 91 8.35 24.77 -21.43
CA PRO A 91 6.98 24.47 -21.03
C PRO A 91 6.52 23.13 -21.62
N VAL A 92 5.98 22.27 -20.76
CA VAL A 92 5.38 20.98 -21.15
C VAL A 92 3.86 21.07 -20.95
N LEU A 93 3.10 20.69 -21.96
CA LEU A 93 1.64 20.65 -21.95
C LEU A 93 1.18 19.26 -22.38
N ALA A 94 0.30 18.65 -21.59
CA ALA A 94 -0.44 17.46 -21.98
C ALA A 94 -1.83 17.87 -22.50
N LEU A 95 -2.24 17.30 -23.63
CA LEU A 95 -3.58 17.46 -24.19
C LEU A 95 -4.32 16.13 -24.01
N ASP A 96 -5.53 16.17 -23.46
CA ASP A 96 -6.45 15.04 -23.45
C ASP A 96 -7.42 15.10 -24.66
N SER A 97 -8.10 13.98 -24.93
CA SER A 97 -9.02 13.84 -26.08
C SER A 97 -10.48 13.95 -25.64
#